data_AF-A0A0K1S998-F1
#
_entry.id   AF-A0A0K1S998-F1
#
_cell.length_a   1.000
_cell.length_b   1.000
_cell.length_c   1.000
_cell.angle_alpha   90.00
_cell.angle_beta   90.00
_cell.angle_gamma   90.00
#
_symmetry.space_group_name_H-M   'P 1'
#
loop_
_entity.id
_entity.type
_entity.pdbx_description
1 polymer ?
#
loop_
_entity_poly.entity_id
_entity_poly.type
_entity_poly.pdbx_seq_one_letter_code
_entity_poly.pdbx_strand_id
1 'polypeptide(L)'
;MIDPQTETGLEPLLTPWGVKLDNRIIIDASGAGEIIGLGPASPIITNYGNHPITRDFANGISIFPFARPIATVPIEGIEAVSLMITNDKMWAESDLNDQNLQFNPEKDLAGPFDLGVALTGKKGKLIVIGNASFASDGLFEQQLNGDIFLNSVQWLASGETATLSIRAKEPENRRINLNPLQANAIFWIAMVVMPLVGFTLAGLTWWQRR
;
A
#
# COMPACT_ATOMS: atom_id res chain seq x y z
N MET A 1 -5.15 -1.94 15.06
CA MET A 1 -4.19 -2.62 14.16
C MET A 1 -4.12 -4.06 14.64
N ILE A 2 -4.43 -5.03 13.79
CA ILE A 2 -4.62 -6.42 14.18
C ILE A 2 -4.05 -7.33 13.10
N ASP A 3 -3.08 -8.16 13.46
CA ASP A 3 -2.51 -9.15 12.56
C ASP A 3 -3.44 -10.37 12.38
N PRO A 4 -3.31 -11.13 11.28
CA PRO A 4 -3.99 -12.41 11.11
C PRO A 4 -3.56 -13.41 12.20
N GLN A 5 -4.35 -14.48 12.34
CA GLN A 5 -4.06 -15.61 13.24
C GLN A 5 -3.82 -15.23 14.71
N THR A 6 -4.32 -14.07 15.15
CA THR A 6 -4.20 -13.58 16.52
C THR A 6 -5.58 -13.56 17.19
N GLU A 7 -5.72 -14.22 18.33
CA GLU A 7 -6.90 -14.11 19.18
C GLU A 7 -6.81 -12.82 19.99
N THR A 8 -7.57 -11.80 19.59
CA THR A 8 -7.45 -10.46 20.18
C THR A 8 -8.38 -10.21 21.36
N GLY A 9 -9.53 -10.88 21.39
CA GLY A 9 -10.63 -10.56 22.32
C GLY A 9 -11.25 -9.18 22.07
N LEU A 10 -10.92 -8.52 20.95
CA LEU A 10 -11.44 -7.20 20.57
C LEU A 10 -12.75 -7.29 19.78
N GLU A 11 -13.18 -8.48 19.38
CA GLU A 11 -14.41 -8.73 18.62
C GLU A 11 -15.66 -8.11 19.27
N PRO A 12 -15.85 -8.17 20.61
CA PRO A 12 -16.96 -7.48 21.28
C PRO A 12 -16.90 -5.95 21.18
N LEU A 13 -15.71 -5.37 20.99
CA LEU A 13 -15.52 -3.93 20.76
C LEU A 13 -15.74 -3.56 19.30
N LEU A 14 -15.42 -4.45 18.36
CA LEU A 14 -15.50 -4.20 16.92
C LEU A 14 -16.89 -4.46 16.32
N THR A 15 -17.60 -5.47 16.83
CA THR A 15 -18.93 -5.87 16.32
C THR A 15 -19.96 -4.74 16.37
N PRO A 16 -20.07 -3.93 17.45
CA PRO A 16 -20.99 -2.79 17.49
C PRO A 16 -20.67 -1.70 16.46
N TRP A 17 -19.44 -1.66 15.95
CA TRP A 17 -19.01 -0.76 14.88
C TRP A 17 -19.25 -1.33 13.48
N GLY A 18 -19.78 -2.56 13.39
CA GLY A 18 -19.96 -3.25 12.11
C GLY A 18 -18.69 -3.88 11.58
N VAL A 19 -17.59 -3.92 12.33
CA VAL A 19 -16.32 -4.49 11.87
C VAL A 19 -16.25 -5.98 12.18
N LYS A 20 -15.89 -6.78 11.17
CA LYS A 20 -15.62 -8.22 11.28
C LYS A 20 -14.19 -8.50 10.83
N LEU A 21 -13.46 -9.21 11.68
CA LEU A 21 -12.09 -9.62 11.39
C LEU A 21 -12.09 -10.95 10.63
N ASP A 22 -11.32 -11.03 9.55
CA ASP A 22 -11.20 -12.22 8.70
C ASP A 22 -9.84 -12.88 8.90
N ASN A 23 -9.77 -14.16 9.26
CA ASN A 23 -8.50 -14.80 9.66
C ASN A 23 -7.56 -15.15 8.50
N ARG A 24 -7.99 -14.90 7.25
CA ARG A 24 -7.22 -15.19 6.05
C ARG A 24 -6.07 -14.21 5.85
N ILE A 25 -5.05 -14.65 5.11
CA ILE A 25 -3.89 -13.83 4.75
C ILE A 25 -4.04 -13.33 3.33
N ILE A 26 -3.79 -12.05 3.10
CA ILE A 26 -3.85 -11.45 1.78
C ILE A 26 -2.64 -11.89 0.96
N ILE A 27 -2.90 -12.46 -0.21
CA ILE A 27 -1.92 -12.84 -1.22
C ILE A 27 -2.08 -11.92 -2.43
N ASP A 28 -0.95 -11.37 -2.89
CA ASP A 28 -0.85 -10.48 -4.04
C ASP A 28 -0.16 -11.19 -5.22
N ALA A 29 -0.97 -11.66 -6.18
CA ALA A 29 -0.47 -12.27 -7.41
C ALA A 29 -0.26 -11.27 -8.56
N SER A 30 -0.24 -9.96 -8.27
CA SER A 30 0.19 -8.98 -9.27
C SER A 30 1.68 -9.09 -9.60
N GLY A 31 2.46 -9.78 -8.75
CA GLY A 31 3.92 -9.88 -8.83
C GLY A 31 4.65 -8.66 -8.26
N ALA A 32 3.93 -7.64 -7.77
CA ALA A 32 4.54 -6.40 -7.29
C ALA A 32 5.46 -6.64 -6.09
N GLY A 33 5.04 -7.46 -5.12
CA GLY A 33 5.86 -7.85 -3.96
C GLY A 33 7.07 -8.70 -4.34
N GLU A 34 6.95 -9.58 -5.35
CA GLU A 34 8.05 -10.42 -5.81
C GLU A 34 9.18 -9.63 -6.49
N ILE A 35 8.82 -8.63 -7.31
CA ILE A 35 9.79 -7.77 -8.02
C ILE A 35 10.74 -7.05 -7.04
N ILE A 36 10.26 -6.75 -5.83
CA ILE A 36 11.04 -6.07 -4.78
C ILE A 36 11.50 -7.02 -3.66
N GLY A 37 11.35 -8.34 -3.84
CA GLY A 37 11.86 -9.35 -2.92
C GLY A 37 11.09 -9.55 -1.61
N LEU A 38 9.83 -9.07 -1.52
CA LEU A 38 8.98 -9.22 -0.34
C LEU A 38 8.04 -10.43 -0.41
N GLY A 39 7.91 -11.03 -1.59
CA GLY A 39 7.04 -12.18 -1.84
C GLY A 39 5.55 -11.83 -1.91
N PRO A 40 4.69 -12.82 -2.19
CA PRO A 40 3.27 -12.60 -2.48
C PRO A 40 2.43 -12.34 -1.22
N ALA A 41 2.89 -12.71 -0.03
CA ALA A 41 2.22 -12.41 1.25
C ALA A 41 2.53 -10.99 1.78
N SER A 42 3.10 -10.12 0.93
CA SER A 42 3.39 -8.72 1.23
C SER A 42 2.65 -7.80 0.26
N PRO A 43 1.31 -7.72 0.35
CA PRO A 43 0.51 -6.90 -0.54
C PRO A 43 0.99 -5.45 -0.61
N ILE A 44 1.06 -4.94 -1.84
CA ILE A 44 1.38 -3.55 -2.13
C ILE A 44 0.09 -2.82 -2.49
N ILE A 45 -0.36 -1.93 -1.60
CA ILE A 45 -1.55 -1.12 -1.82
C ILE A 45 -1.19 0.12 -2.62
N THR A 46 -1.99 0.38 -3.66
CA THR A 46 -1.94 1.57 -4.53
C THR A 46 -3.31 2.25 -4.63
N ASN A 47 -4.36 1.62 -4.09
CA ASN A 47 -5.72 2.13 -4.14
C ASN A 47 -6.17 2.53 -2.74
N TYR A 48 -6.55 3.79 -2.60
CA TYR A 48 -6.92 4.37 -1.32
C TYR A 48 -8.27 5.07 -1.41
N GLY A 49 -9.06 4.97 -0.34
CA GLY A 49 -10.33 5.68 -0.27
C GLY A 49 -10.16 7.18 -0.06
N ASN A 50 -11.23 7.93 -0.32
CA ASN A 50 -11.25 9.38 -0.12
C ASN A 50 -11.49 9.73 1.35
N HIS A 51 -10.40 9.79 2.13
CA HIS A 51 -10.43 10.08 3.57
C HIS A 51 -9.30 11.05 3.94
N PRO A 52 -9.43 11.94 4.96
CA PRO A 52 -8.32 12.77 5.46
C PRO A 52 -6.98 12.04 5.65
N ILE A 53 -7.02 10.75 5.98
CA ILE A 53 -5.80 9.95 6.20
C ILE A 53 -5.06 9.66 4.90
N THR A 54 -5.78 9.50 3.79
CA THR A 54 -5.29 8.86 2.55
C THR A 54 -5.51 9.68 1.28
N ARG A 55 -6.30 10.76 1.32
CA ARG A 55 -6.72 11.53 0.13
C ARG A 55 -5.55 12.13 -0.66
N ASP A 56 -4.43 12.38 0.00
CA ASP A 56 -3.25 13.05 -0.58
C ASP A 56 -2.18 12.06 -1.05
N PHE A 57 -2.45 10.74 -1.01
CA PHE A 57 -1.46 9.71 -1.35
C PHE A 57 -1.21 9.54 -2.85
N ALA A 58 -2.11 10.04 -3.70
CA ALA A 58 -1.99 10.00 -5.16
C ALA A 58 -1.55 8.61 -5.66
N ASN A 59 -0.40 8.53 -6.37
CA ASN A 59 0.15 7.29 -6.94
C ASN A 59 1.20 6.62 -6.01
N GLY A 60 1.23 6.96 -4.72
CA GLY A 60 2.14 6.34 -3.77
C GLY A 60 1.75 4.90 -3.45
N ILE A 61 2.64 4.21 -2.75
CA ILE A 61 2.45 2.80 -2.36
C ILE A 61 2.61 2.63 -0.85
N SER A 62 1.98 1.60 -0.31
CA SER A 62 2.19 1.15 1.07
C SER A 62 2.22 -0.36 1.12
N ILE A 63 3.00 -0.90 2.05
CA ILE A 63 3.39 -2.32 2.09
C ILE A 63 2.88 -2.94 3.38
N PHE A 64 2.18 -4.06 3.29
CA PHE A 64 1.57 -4.71 4.46
C PHE A 64 1.87 -6.21 4.52
N PRO A 65 3.04 -6.62 5.02
CA PRO A 65 3.39 -8.03 5.15
C PRO A 65 2.43 -8.77 6.07
N PHE A 66 1.97 -9.94 5.63
CA PHE A 66 1.03 -10.79 6.37
C PHE A 66 -0.23 -10.03 6.82
N ALA A 67 -0.84 -9.28 5.92
CA ALA A 67 -2.07 -8.56 6.20
C ALA A 67 -3.32 -9.45 6.10
N ARG A 68 -4.40 -9.04 6.75
CA ARG A 68 -5.73 -9.67 6.70
C ARG A 68 -6.78 -8.71 6.13
N PRO A 69 -7.86 -9.21 5.51
CA PRO A 69 -8.99 -8.38 5.15
C PRO A 69 -9.76 -7.91 6.37
N ILE A 70 -10.40 -6.75 6.23
CA ILE A 70 -11.35 -6.20 7.17
C ILE A 70 -12.71 -6.12 6.48
N ALA A 71 -13.69 -6.85 7.01
CA ALA A 71 -15.05 -6.79 6.51
C ALA A 71 -15.87 -5.79 7.34
N THR A 72 -16.74 -5.03 6.67
CA THR A 72 -17.66 -4.09 7.31
C THR A 72 -19.12 -4.42 6.99
N VAL A 73 -19.97 -4.36 8.00
CA VAL A 73 -21.43 -4.46 7.88
C VAL A 73 -22.00 -3.07 8.20
N PRO A 74 -22.89 -2.51 7.35
CA PRO A 74 -23.51 -1.21 7.64
C PRO A 74 -24.29 -1.24 8.96
N ILE A 75 -24.02 -0.25 9.82
CA ILE A 75 -24.73 -0.03 11.09
C ILE A 75 -25.28 1.39 11.06
N GLU A 76 -26.54 1.55 11.47
CA GLU A 76 -27.20 2.85 11.51
C GLU A 76 -26.44 3.82 12.43
N GLY A 77 -26.14 5.02 11.93
CA GLY A 77 -25.41 6.06 12.67
C GLY A 77 -23.90 5.84 12.78
N ILE A 78 -23.35 4.88 12.02
CA ILE A 78 -21.90 4.68 11.86
C ILE A 78 -21.57 4.86 10.38
N GLU A 79 -20.71 5.83 10.09
CA GLU A 79 -20.11 6.01 8.77
C GLU A 79 -18.81 5.22 8.70
N ALA A 80 -18.66 4.36 7.69
CA ALA A 80 -17.44 3.60 7.43
C ALA A 80 -16.84 4.03 6.08
N VAL A 81 -15.54 4.34 6.08
CA VAL A 81 -14.79 4.74 4.89
C VAL A 81 -13.56 3.84 4.76
N SER A 82 -13.46 3.15 3.63
CA SER A 82 -12.29 2.34 3.28
C SER A 82 -11.05 3.22 3.16
N LEU A 83 -9.93 2.79 3.72
CA LEU A 83 -8.66 3.52 3.68
C LEU A 83 -7.70 2.90 2.68
N MET A 84 -7.47 1.58 2.81
CA MET A 84 -6.57 0.79 1.97
C MET A 84 -7.40 -0.31 1.33
N ILE A 85 -7.46 -0.33 -0.01
CA ILE A 85 -8.31 -1.22 -0.78
C ILE A 85 -7.41 -2.11 -1.63
N THR A 86 -7.61 -3.43 -1.56
CA THR A 86 -6.88 -4.37 -2.41
C THR A 86 -7.31 -4.27 -3.87
N ASN A 87 -6.55 -4.87 -4.78
CA ASN A 87 -6.90 -4.93 -6.20
C ASN A 87 -7.53 -6.29 -6.58
N ASP A 88 -7.91 -6.43 -7.84
CA ASP A 88 -8.52 -7.62 -8.44
C ASP A 88 -7.55 -8.80 -8.61
N LYS A 89 -6.24 -8.58 -8.44
CA LYS A 89 -5.19 -9.62 -8.47
C LYS A 89 -4.80 -10.12 -7.08
N MET A 90 -5.50 -9.66 -6.06
CA MET A 90 -5.31 -10.11 -4.68
C MET A 90 -6.47 -11.02 -4.25
N TRP A 91 -6.17 -12.01 -3.42
CA TRP A 91 -7.16 -12.77 -2.68
C TRP A 91 -6.76 -12.91 -1.22
N ALA A 92 -7.71 -13.31 -0.38
CA ALA A 92 -7.42 -13.75 0.98
C ALA A 92 -7.39 -15.27 1.03
N GLU A 93 -6.20 -15.81 1.29
CA GLU A 93 -5.87 -17.23 1.39
C GLU A 93 -6.33 -17.80 2.72
N SER A 94 -7.05 -18.92 2.64
CA SER A 94 -7.59 -19.63 3.78
C SER A 94 -6.75 -20.83 4.21
N ASP A 95 -6.01 -21.45 3.30
CA ASP A 95 -5.18 -22.61 3.56
C ASP A 95 -3.69 -22.29 3.43
N LEU A 96 -3.09 -21.90 4.56
CA LEU A 96 -1.68 -21.55 4.63
C LEU A 96 -0.74 -22.77 4.54
N ASN A 97 -1.28 -23.98 4.50
CA ASN A 97 -0.47 -25.20 4.34
C ASN A 97 -0.26 -25.56 2.86
N ASP A 98 -1.03 -24.97 1.95
CA ASP A 98 -0.86 -25.20 0.52
C ASP A 98 0.37 -24.42 0.01
N GLN A 99 1.39 -25.17 -0.42
CA GLN A 99 2.62 -24.61 -0.95
C GLN A 99 2.46 -24.05 -2.37
N ASN A 100 1.38 -24.39 -3.08
CA ASN A 100 1.17 -23.96 -4.46
C ASN A 100 0.55 -22.56 -4.57
N LEU A 101 0.03 -21.98 -3.49
CA LEU A 101 -0.59 -20.63 -3.41
C LEU A 101 -1.47 -20.32 -4.65
N GLN A 102 -2.48 -21.16 -4.89
CA GLN A 102 -3.43 -20.98 -5.99
C GLN A 102 -4.80 -20.59 -5.45
N PHE A 103 -5.39 -19.54 -6.02
CA PHE A 103 -6.73 -19.10 -5.65
C PHE A 103 -7.77 -20.22 -5.78
N ASN A 104 -8.47 -20.48 -4.68
CA ASN A 104 -9.59 -21.42 -4.62
C ASN A 104 -10.93 -20.66 -4.43
N PRO A 105 -11.81 -20.62 -5.45
CA PRO A 105 -13.07 -19.87 -5.37
C PRO A 105 -14.07 -20.39 -4.33
N GLU A 106 -13.89 -21.62 -3.83
CA GLU A 106 -14.78 -22.20 -2.80
C GLU A 106 -14.38 -21.82 -1.37
N LYS A 107 -13.12 -21.43 -1.15
CA LYS A 107 -12.56 -21.19 0.19
C LYS A 107 -12.00 -19.78 0.38
N ASP A 108 -11.44 -19.20 -0.68
CA ASP A 108 -10.75 -17.93 -0.62
C ASP A 108 -11.68 -16.75 -0.91
N LEU A 109 -11.22 -15.56 -0.53
CA LEU A 109 -11.92 -14.31 -0.83
C LEU A 109 -11.24 -13.62 -2.01
N ALA A 110 -11.90 -13.52 -3.14
CA ALA A 110 -11.42 -12.69 -4.24
C ALA A 110 -11.48 -11.20 -3.86
N GLY A 111 -10.44 -10.45 -4.22
CA GLY A 111 -10.45 -8.99 -4.17
C GLY A 111 -11.39 -8.36 -5.21
N PRO A 112 -11.64 -7.04 -5.09
CA PRO A 112 -11.10 -6.13 -4.08
C PRO A 112 -11.86 -6.21 -2.74
N PHE A 113 -11.16 -5.94 -1.66
CA PHE A 113 -11.69 -5.82 -0.30
C PHE A 113 -10.83 -4.85 0.51
N ASP A 114 -11.31 -4.48 1.70
CA ASP A 114 -10.62 -3.52 2.54
C ASP A 114 -9.52 -4.19 3.37
N LEU A 115 -8.35 -3.57 3.44
CA LEU A 115 -7.28 -3.90 4.40
C LEU A 115 -7.39 -3.02 5.65
N GLY A 116 -7.97 -1.82 5.51
CA GLY A 116 -8.27 -0.98 6.67
C GLY A 116 -9.35 0.04 6.40
N VAL A 117 -10.02 0.44 7.46
CA VAL A 117 -11.24 1.24 7.47
C VAL A 117 -11.20 2.28 8.59
N ALA A 118 -11.72 3.47 8.31
CA ALA A 118 -12.01 4.49 9.31
C ALA A 118 -13.52 4.52 9.56
N LEU A 119 -13.93 4.55 10.82
CA LEU A 119 -15.33 4.61 11.22
C LEU A 119 -15.58 5.81 12.13
N THR A 120 -16.69 6.49 11.90
CA THR A 120 -17.15 7.61 12.72
C THR A 120 -18.58 7.34 13.18
N GLY A 121 -18.82 7.48 14.48
CA GLY A 121 -20.15 7.35 15.07
C GLY A 121 -20.33 8.30 16.24
N LYS A 122 -21.53 8.30 16.84
CA LYS A 122 -21.85 9.20 17.98
C LYS A 122 -20.91 9.06 19.18
N LYS A 123 -20.24 7.92 19.33
CA LYS A 123 -19.34 7.62 20.44
C LYS A 123 -17.88 7.98 20.14
N GLY A 124 -17.57 8.47 18.94
CA GLY A 124 -16.23 8.88 18.54
C GLY A 124 -15.80 8.29 17.21
N LYS A 125 -14.49 8.04 17.10
CA LYS A 125 -13.82 7.56 15.89
C LYS A 125 -13.10 6.24 16.17
N LEU A 126 -13.03 5.38 15.18
CA LEU A 126 -12.30 4.13 15.22
C LEU A 126 -11.53 3.94 13.90
N ILE A 127 -10.30 3.44 13.97
CA ILE A 127 -9.57 2.96 12.80
C ILE A 127 -9.22 1.50 13.04
N VAL A 128 -9.50 0.67 12.04
CA VAL A 128 -9.11 -0.74 12.03
C VAL A 128 -8.25 -1.00 10.81
N ILE A 129 -7.08 -1.58 11.02
CA ILE A 129 -6.12 -1.95 9.98
C ILE A 129 -5.75 -3.41 10.24
N GLY A 130 -5.87 -4.23 9.21
CA GLY A 130 -5.58 -5.67 9.21
C GLY A 130 -4.09 -6.01 9.17
N ASN A 131 -3.25 -5.13 9.71
CA ASN A 131 -1.81 -5.35 9.85
C ASN A 131 -1.28 -4.39 10.93
N ALA A 132 -0.42 -4.87 11.81
CA ALA A 132 0.31 -4.06 12.77
C ALA A 132 1.76 -3.81 12.33
N SER A 133 2.37 -4.75 11.59
CA SER A 133 3.76 -4.65 11.14
C SER A 133 4.05 -3.46 10.23
N PHE A 134 3.06 -2.90 9.52
CA PHE A 134 3.29 -1.72 8.68
C PHE A 134 3.87 -0.52 9.45
N ALA A 135 3.62 -0.46 10.76
CA ALA A 135 4.10 0.59 11.66
C ALA A 135 5.34 0.18 12.48
N SER A 136 5.95 -0.99 12.21
CA SER A 136 7.20 -1.39 12.86
C SER A 136 8.40 -0.70 12.24
N ASP A 137 9.51 -0.67 12.98
CA ASP A 137 10.81 -0.19 12.48
C ASP A 137 11.15 -0.87 11.13
N GLY A 138 11.76 -0.09 10.24
CA GLY A 138 12.06 -0.51 8.87
C GLY A 138 10.88 -0.30 7.91
N LEU A 139 9.69 -0.86 8.21
CA LEU A 139 8.49 -0.71 7.36
C LEU A 139 7.86 0.67 7.48
N PHE A 140 7.85 1.25 8.69
CA PHE A 140 7.36 2.61 8.92
C PHE A 140 8.05 3.65 8.03
N GLU A 141 9.35 3.48 7.79
CA GLU A 141 10.17 4.36 6.95
C GLU A 141 10.00 4.08 5.45
N GLN A 142 9.30 3.00 5.07
CA GLN A 142 9.04 2.69 3.67
C GLN A 142 7.80 3.43 3.17
N GLN A 143 7.99 4.13 2.04
CA GLN A 143 6.90 4.60 1.19
C GLN A 143 5.87 5.43 2.00
N LEU A 144 4.57 5.08 1.94
CA LEU A 144 3.49 5.78 2.66
C LEU A 144 3.13 5.13 4.02
N ASN A 145 3.86 4.12 4.49
CA ASN A 145 3.50 3.41 5.73
C ASN A 145 3.50 4.35 6.94
N GLY A 146 4.55 5.16 7.08
CA GLY A 146 4.66 6.17 8.14
C GLY A 146 3.58 7.24 8.04
N ASP A 147 3.26 7.69 6.82
CA ASP A 147 2.18 8.66 6.58
C ASP A 147 0.81 8.09 6.99
N ILE A 148 0.51 6.82 6.66
CA ILE A 148 -0.73 6.16 7.09
C ILE A 148 -0.84 6.18 8.61
N PHE A 149 0.22 5.81 9.32
CA PHE A 149 0.21 5.77 10.77
C PHE A 149 0.05 7.17 11.38
N LEU A 150 0.88 8.14 10.96
CA LEU A 150 0.86 9.49 11.51
C LEU A 150 -0.46 10.21 11.21
N ASN A 151 -0.98 10.08 9.99
CA ASN A 151 -2.26 10.67 9.62
C ASN A 151 -3.41 10.01 10.40
N SER A 152 -3.34 8.70 10.66
CA SER A 152 -4.32 7.98 11.49
C SER A 152 -4.35 8.52 12.92
N VAL A 153 -3.18 8.65 13.56
CA VAL A 153 -3.07 9.21 14.91
C VAL A 153 -3.56 10.65 14.95
N GLN A 154 -3.17 11.48 13.99
CA GLN A 154 -3.62 12.86 13.89
C GLN A 154 -5.14 12.95 13.73
N TRP A 155 -5.74 12.12 12.87
CA TRP A 155 -7.18 12.12 12.65
C TRP A 155 -7.99 11.65 13.87
N LEU A 156 -7.47 10.65 14.60
CA LEU A 156 -8.04 10.17 15.85
C LEU A 156 -7.93 11.21 16.98
N ALA A 157 -6.80 11.92 17.06
CA ALA A 157 -6.55 12.95 18.07
C ALA A 157 -7.28 14.27 17.76
N SER A 158 -7.60 14.51 16.48
CA SER A 158 -8.38 15.68 16.07
C SER A 158 -9.80 15.56 16.64
N GLY A 159 -10.18 16.48 17.52
CA GLY A 159 -11.55 16.57 18.06
C GLY A 159 -12.60 16.83 16.96
N GLU A 160 -13.85 17.06 17.38
CA GLU A 160 -14.97 17.34 16.45
C GLU A 160 -14.77 18.59 15.59
N THR A 161 -13.83 19.47 15.95
CA THR A 161 -13.45 20.69 15.22
C THR A 161 -11.99 20.62 14.79
N ALA A 162 -11.70 19.83 13.76
CA ALA A 162 -10.38 19.86 13.13
C ALA A 162 -10.20 21.18 12.36
N THR A 163 -9.66 22.22 13.01
CA THR A 163 -8.99 23.29 12.29
C THR A 163 -7.76 22.69 11.63
N LEU A 164 -7.85 22.47 10.33
CA LEU A 164 -6.78 21.98 9.45
C LEU A 164 -5.55 22.89 9.57
N SER A 165 -4.62 22.54 10.46
CA SER A 165 -3.24 22.98 10.32
C SER A 165 -2.65 22.19 9.16
N ILE A 166 -2.56 22.85 8.02
CA ILE A 166 -1.94 22.32 6.81
C ILE A 166 -0.48 22.00 7.19
N ARG A 167 -0.13 20.71 7.12
CA ARG A 167 1.26 20.27 7.28
C ARG A 167 2.09 20.92 6.17
N ALA A 168 3.30 21.38 6.47
CA ALA A 168 4.24 21.74 5.43
C ALA A 168 4.37 20.54 4.49
N LYS A 169 4.18 20.76 3.18
CA LYS A 169 4.28 19.71 2.16
C LYS A 169 5.67 19.09 2.29
N GLU A 170 5.72 17.85 2.78
CA GLU A 170 6.93 17.02 2.74
C GLU A 170 7.43 17.01 1.29
N PRO A 171 8.76 17.05 1.04
CA PRO A 171 9.30 17.10 -0.31
C PRO A 171 8.74 15.92 -1.11
N GLU A 172 7.91 16.26 -2.10
CA GLU A 172 7.27 15.32 -3.01
C GLU A 172 8.32 14.38 -3.58
N ASN A 173 8.17 13.09 -3.30
CA ASN A 173 9.14 12.08 -3.65
C ASN A 173 9.26 11.99 -5.18
N ARG A 174 10.25 12.67 -5.75
CA ARG A 174 10.52 12.73 -7.20
C ARG A 174 11.16 11.44 -7.69
N ARG A 175 10.57 10.29 -7.39
CA ARG A 175 11.00 9.02 -7.95
C ARG A 175 10.55 8.97 -9.41
N ILE A 176 11.51 8.72 -10.28
CA ILE A 176 11.25 8.54 -11.70
C ILE A 176 10.81 7.08 -11.86
N ASN A 177 9.51 6.85 -12.07
CA ASN A 177 8.97 5.54 -12.41
C ASN A 177 9.30 5.22 -13.88
N LEU A 178 10.47 4.63 -14.12
CA LEU A 178 10.89 4.22 -15.46
C LEU A 178 10.29 2.85 -15.79
N ASN A 179 9.64 2.74 -16.95
CA ASN A 179 9.32 1.43 -17.53
C ASN A 179 10.64 0.70 -17.90
N PRO A 180 10.73 -0.64 -17.80
CA PRO A 180 11.89 -1.41 -18.26
C PRO A 180 12.43 -1.00 -19.65
N LEU A 181 11.55 -0.65 -20.60
CA LEU A 181 11.94 -0.14 -21.92
C LEU A 181 12.64 1.22 -21.84
N GLN A 182 12.17 2.13 -20.99
CA GLN A 182 12.78 3.44 -20.78
C GLN A 182 14.13 3.31 -20.08
N ALA A 183 14.24 2.45 -19.07
CA ALA A 183 15.50 2.18 -18.38
C ALA A 183 16.56 1.60 -19.33
N ASN A 184 16.17 0.62 -20.17
CA ASN A 184 17.06 0.06 -21.18
C ASN A 184 17.49 1.10 -22.23
N ALA A 185 16.57 1.95 -22.70
CA ALA A 185 16.92 3.01 -23.65
C ALA A 185 17.94 3.98 -23.04
N ILE A 186 17.73 4.42 -21.80
CA ILE A 186 18.66 5.31 -21.08
C ILE A 186 20.04 4.67 -20.95
N PHE A 187 20.09 3.38 -20.60
CA PHE A 187 21.34 2.63 -20.48
C PHE A 187 22.14 2.61 -21.79
N TRP A 188 21.51 2.24 -22.91
CA TRP A 188 22.18 2.17 -24.21
C TRP A 188 22.59 3.54 -24.74
N ILE A 189 21.77 4.57 -24.51
CA ILE A 189 22.10 5.94 -24.89
C ILE A 189 23.35 6.41 -24.13
N ALA A 190 23.40 6.17 -22.82
CA ALA A 190 24.49 6.63 -21.97
C ALA A 190 25.80 5.87 -22.23
N MET A 191 25.74 4.54 -22.37
CA MET A 191 26.94 3.69 -22.43
C MET A 191 27.49 3.50 -23.84
N VAL A 192 26.64 3.62 -24.87
CA VAL A 192 27.04 3.29 -26.25
C VAL A 192 26.87 4.47 -27.18
N VAL A 193 25.67 5.07 -27.25
CA VAL A 193 25.40 6.14 -28.23
C VAL A 193 26.25 7.37 -27.94
N MET A 194 26.26 7.88 -26.70
CA MET A 194 27.03 9.08 -26.35
C MET A 194 28.55 8.89 -26.59
N PRO A 195 29.20 7.81 -26.12
CA PRO A 195 30.61 7.58 -26.41
C PRO A 195 30.92 7.46 -27.90
N LEU A 196 30.09 6.73 -28.68
CA LEU A 196 30.28 6.61 -30.13
C LEU A 196 30.18 7.97 -30.83
N VAL A 197 29.21 8.80 -30.46
CA VAL A 197 29.11 10.17 -30.99
C VAL A 197 30.37 10.97 -30.66
N GLY A 198 30.89 10.84 -29.44
CA GLY A 198 32.16 11.46 -29.05
C GLY A 198 33.35 11.01 -29.91
N PHE A 199 33.54 9.69 -30.06
CA PHE A 199 34.64 9.14 -30.85
C PHE A 199 34.52 9.47 -32.34
N THR A 200 33.32 9.45 -32.91
CA THR A 200 33.10 9.81 -34.32
C THR A 200 33.39 11.28 -34.57
N LEU A 201 32.92 12.19 -33.71
CA LEU A 201 33.26 13.62 -33.82
C LEU A 201 34.76 13.86 -33.64
N ALA A 202 35.41 13.19 -32.68
CA ALA A 202 36.86 13.28 -32.50
C ALA A 202 37.62 12.77 -33.75
N GLY A 203 37.18 11.65 -34.34
CA GLY A 203 37.76 11.09 -35.55
C GLY A 203 37.58 12.00 -36.77
N LEU A 204 36.38 12.55 -36.97
CA LEU A 204 36.09 13.50 -38.05
C LEU A 204 36.93 14.77 -37.94
N THR A 205 37.03 15.35 -36.74
CA THR A 205 37.84 16.55 -36.52
C THR A 205 39.34 16.29 -36.65
N TRP A 206 39.83 15.10 -36.28
CA TRP A 206 41.21 14.69 -36.53
C TRP A 206 41.49 14.54 -38.04
N TRP A 207 40.56 13.92 -38.78
CA TRP A 207 40.68 13.77 -40.23
C TRP A 207 40.67 15.13 -40.95
N GLN A 208 39.79 16.05 -40.57
CA GLN A 208 39.74 17.40 -41.16
C GLN A 208 40.97 18.26 -40.87
N ARG A 209 41.75 17.92 -39.83
CA ARG A 209 42.98 18.64 -39.44
C ARG A 209 44.24 18.08 -40.09
N ARG A 210 44.12 16.98 -40.84
CA ARG A 210 45.22 16.32 -41.55
C ARG A 210 45.12 16.57 -43.04
#